data_AF-A0A2S7IJA4-F1
#
_entry.id   AF-A0A2S7IJA4-F1
#
_cell.length_a   1.000
_cell.length_b   1.000
_cell.length_c   1.000
_cell.angle_alpha   90.00
_cell.angle_beta   90.00
_cell.angle_gamma   90.00
#
_symmetry.space_group_name_H-M   'P 1'
#
loop_
_entity.id
_entity.type
_entity.pdbx_description
1 polymer ?
#
loop_
_entity_poly.entity_id
_entity_poly.type
_entity_poly.pdbx_seq_one_letter_code
_entity_poly.pdbx_strand_id
1 'polypeptide(L)'
;MKYWPLLVLILSLNAISLFAQRKTLPEKERELQTIFHRLEAAFDLLPGTVILEVRPRHTRQEYLLPPAEMRKSVPRKIVIAESLYDLCQSFGKESSAALAGVLAHELAHYKSDTPSGFAGRLKAIKEEEIKADQLGFRIAYQTGYPSFQVAPALFKKIYQTYKLSITSSLYPSYQERLASITAQAQLIRKEAEWFELATIFYLLQHYEVAQTYLIALQQNFASAEVRNNLGLCLLKQVPFNPKITEFALPFEWDARNRLLNASVREESETEEASLLLTQAQLQFESALRLNPQYIPAHINLACVQFLRGYPELAIRQINDLQNMQGTIPSQAALIRAISQMKLGHIKEAGLDFEQIKEEPTYESQNNYAMYERLAKGTLSRFWDRLVGIWTNPVSTVSQQSPLFPETTIGKAGLHLPYSYIRLPSPDKARVQASRQPDAQLYQVQVGTQWYKLAQTIEGKVYKTRQKKPAYLGQLRSQLTKAYGLPSRQHSFLDTEFWVYDQAHTIFKIQNHRITGWFIYD
;
A
#
# COMPACT_ATOMS: atom_id res chain seq x y z
N MET A 1 -34.33 -6.11 61.86
CA MET A 1 -34.75 -7.12 60.87
C MET A 1 -35.41 -6.42 59.70
N LYS A 2 -34.88 -6.65 58.48
CA LYS A 2 -35.52 -6.50 57.17
C LYS A 2 -35.85 -5.08 56.64
N TYR A 3 -34.93 -4.56 55.85
CA TYR A 3 -35.16 -3.60 54.77
C TYR A 3 -35.66 -4.34 53.51
N TRP A 4 -36.89 -4.05 53.05
CA TRP A 4 -37.41 -4.16 51.65
C TRP A 4 -38.86 -3.61 51.69
N PRO A 5 -39.34 -2.72 50.78
CA PRO A 5 -39.12 -2.73 49.34
C PRO A 5 -38.87 -1.34 48.71
N LEU A 6 -37.73 -1.16 48.06
CA LEU A 6 -37.51 -0.05 47.10
C LEU A 6 -36.76 -0.52 45.85
N LEU A 7 -36.95 -1.80 45.49
CA LEU A 7 -36.25 -2.47 44.39
C LEU A 7 -37.18 -3.04 43.31
N VAL A 8 -38.42 -2.54 43.22
CA VAL A 8 -39.38 -2.96 42.17
C VAL A 8 -39.66 -1.85 41.14
N LEU A 9 -39.15 -0.63 41.33
CA LEU A 9 -39.45 0.50 40.42
C LEU A 9 -38.25 1.13 39.70
N ILE A 10 -37.04 0.54 39.82
CA ILE A 10 -35.86 0.94 39.01
C ILE A 10 -35.44 -0.19 38.04
N LEU A 11 -36.12 -1.35 38.07
CA LEU A 11 -35.88 -2.47 37.14
C LEU A 11 -36.82 -2.49 35.92
N SER A 12 -37.63 -1.45 35.70
CA SER A 12 -38.48 -1.31 34.52
C SER A 12 -38.01 -0.26 33.50
N LEU A 13 -36.80 0.31 33.66
CA LEU A 13 -36.19 1.22 32.68
C LEU A 13 -34.87 0.72 32.06
N ASN A 14 -34.35 -0.43 32.49
CA ASN A 14 -33.15 -1.07 31.90
C ASN A 14 -33.43 -2.44 31.27
N ALA A 15 -34.69 -2.71 30.91
CA ALA A 15 -35.09 -3.90 30.15
C ALA A 15 -35.51 -3.56 28.71
N ILE A 16 -35.02 -2.45 28.14
CA ILE A 16 -34.92 -2.30 26.68
C ILE A 16 -33.58 -2.94 26.27
N SER A 17 -33.55 -4.26 26.41
CA SER A 17 -32.57 -5.09 25.72
C SER A 17 -32.70 -4.83 24.22
N LEU A 18 -31.69 -4.20 23.62
CA LEU A 18 -31.01 -4.69 22.41
C LEU A 18 -31.89 -5.42 21.35
N PHE A 19 -33.07 -4.90 21.03
CA PHE A 19 -33.67 -5.16 19.73
C PHE A 19 -33.10 -4.10 18.80
N ALA A 20 -31.98 -4.42 18.14
CA ALA A 20 -31.62 -3.70 16.94
C ALA A 20 -32.89 -3.70 16.06
N GLN A 21 -33.45 -2.51 15.80
CA GLN A 21 -34.60 -2.37 14.91
C GLN A 21 -34.27 -3.12 13.62
N ARG A 22 -35.13 -4.07 13.23
CA ARG A 22 -34.95 -4.79 11.96
C ARG A 22 -34.98 -3.74 10.85
N LYS A 23 -33.87 -3.60 10.13
CA LYS A 23 -33.78 -2.75 8.95
C LYS A 23 -34.92 -3.06 7.99
N THR A 24 -35.55 -2.03 7.46
CA THR A 24 -36.53 -2.09 6.38
C THR A 24 -35.85 -2.52 5.08
N LEU A 25 -36.60 -3.10 4.13
CA LEU A 25 -36.04 -3.53 2.85
C LEU A 25 -35.25 -2.42 2.11
N PRO A 26 -35.73 -1.15 2.04
CA PRO A 26 -34.95 -0.06 1.44
C PRO A 26 -33.63 0.25 2.15
N GLU A 27 -33.56 0.08 3.48
CA GLU A 27 -32.31 0.26 4.22
C GLU A 27 -31.30 -0.86 3.93
N LYS A 28 -31.79 -2.10 3.77
CA LYS A 28 -30.96 -3.25 3.35
C LYS A 28 -30.41 -3.04 1.95
N GLU A 29 -31.26 -2.61 1.01
CA GLU A 29 -30.89 -2.30 -0.36
C GLU A 29 -29.81 -1.22 -0.41
N ARG A 30 -29.93 -0.13 0.36
CA ARG A 30 -28.94 0.95 0.38
C ARG A 30 -27.56 0.48 0.86
N GLU A 31 -27.52 -0.34 1.91
CA GLU A 31 -26.28 -0.92 2.42
C GLU A 31 -25.62 -1.85 1.40
N LEU A 32 -26.41 -2.73 0.80
CA LEU A 32 -25.97 -3.64 -0.26
C LEU A 32 -25.42 -2.88 -1.47
N GLN A 33 -26.12 -1.84 -1.95
CA GLN A 33 -25.67 -1.00 -3.06
C GLN A 33 -24.35 -0.29 -2.76
N THR A 34 -24.15 0.18 -1.52
CA THR A 34 -22.88 0.81 -1.11
C THR A 34 -21.70 -0.16 -1.22
N ILE A 35 -21.88 -1.39 -0.78
CA ILE A 35 -20.86 -2.44 -0.92
C ILE A 35 -20.68 -2.80 -2.39
N PHE A 36 -21.78 -2.96 -3.12
CA PHE A 36 -21.80 -3.38 -4.51
C PHE A 36 -21.06 -2.41 -5.44
N HIS A 37 -21.29 -1.10 -5.34
CA HIS A 37 -20.59 -0.11 -6.17
C HIS A 37 -19.07 -0.12 -5.97
N ARG A 38 -18.61 -0.37 -4.73
CA ARG A 38 -17.17 -0.52 -4.46
C ARG A 38 -16.60 -1.77 -5.14
N LEU A 39 -17.38 -2.85 -5.17
CA LEU A 39 -16.99 -4.08 -5.85
C LEU A 39 -17.04 -3.93 -7.38
N GLU A 40 -18.09 -3.32 -7.95
CA GLU A 40 -18.19 -3.06 -9.40
C GLU A 40 -16.95 -2.33 -9.92
N ALA A 41 -16.54 -1.27 -9.23
CA ALA A 41 -15.33 -0.52 -9.57
C ALA A 41 -14.08 -1.41 -9.55
N ALA A 42 -13.93 -2.28 -8.55
CA ALA A 42 -12.79 -3.19 -8.44
C ALA A 42 -12.83 -4.37 -9.42
N PHE A 43 -13.99 -4.67 -10.02
CA PHE A 43 -14.14 -5.62 -11.11
C PHE A 43 -13.94 -4.97 -12.50
N ASP A 44 -13.62 -3.68 -12.56
CA ASP A 44 -13.53 -2.84 -13.77
C ASP A 44 -14.86 -2.71 -14.52
N LEU A 45 -15.98 -2.68 -13.78
CA LEU A 45 -17.31 -2.54 -14.35
C LEU A 45 -17.77 -1.08 -14.31
N LEU A 46 -18.36 -0.62 -15.41
CA LEU A 46 -18.99 0.70 -15.44
C LEU A 46 -20.26 0.69 -14.54
N PRO A 47 -20.52 1.75 -13.78
CA PRO A 47 -21.71 1.84 -12.94
C PRO A 47 -23.00 1.59 -13.74
N GLY A 48 -23.88 0.74 -13.21
CA GLY A 48 -25.17 0.43 -13.83
C GLY A 48 -25.11 -0.61 -14.96
N THR A 49 -23.94 -1.21 -15.21
CA THR A 49 -23.83 -2.37 -16.11
C THR A 49 -24.45 -3.63 -15.52
N VAL A 50 -24.45 -3.76 -14.19
CA VAL A 50 -25.09 -4.85 -13.46
C VAL A 50 -26.09 -4.27 -12.47
N ILE A 51 -27.31 -4.80 -12.46
CA ILE A 51 -28.33 -4.36 -11.50
C ILE A 51 -28.34 -5.31 -10.31
N LEU A 52 -28.09 -4.79 -9.12
CA LEU A 52 -28.32 -5.51 -7.87
C LEU A 52 -29.80 -5.44 -7.48
N GLU A 53 -30.41 -6.60 -7.26
CA GLU A 53 -31.81 -6.77 -6.86
C GLU A 53 -31.88 -7.57 -5.55
N VAL A 54 -32.63 -7.07 -4.57
CA VAL A 54 -32.91 -7.82 -3.34
C VAL A 54 -34.23 -8.53 -3.50
N ARG A 55 -34.19 -9.87 -3.45
CA ARG A 55 -35.40 -10.69 -3.49
C ARG A 55 -36.01 -10.75 -2.08
N PRO A 56 -37.24 -10.23 -1.87
CA PRO A 56 -37.90 -10.25 -0.56
C PRO A 56 -38.16 -11.67 -0.07
N ARG A 57 -38.31 -11.83 1.25
CA ARG A 57 -38.75 -13.11 1.83
C ARG A 57 -40.13 -13.52 1.32
N HIS A 58 -40.22 -14.73 0.73
CA HIS A 58 -41.48 -15.36 0.35
C HIS A 58 -41.61 -16.75 0.97
N THR A 59 -42.68 -16.97 1.73
CA THR A 59 -42.89 -18.11 2.64
C THR A 59 -42.95 -19.52 2.00
N ARG A 60 -43.06 -19.67 0.68
CA ARG A 60 -43.20 -20.99 0.03
C ARG A 60 -42.11 -21.41 -0.95
N GLN A 61 -41.26 -20.50 -1.44
CA GLN A 61 -40.29 -20.80 -2.52
C GLN A 61 -38.85 -20.36 -2.22
N GLU A 62 -38.59 -19.72 -1.08
CA GLU A 62 -37.28 -19.14 -0.75
C GLU A 62 -36.12 -20.14 -0.75
N TYR A 63 -36.38 -21.40 -0.38
CA TYR A 63 -35.36 -22.46 -0.34
C TYR A 63 -35.26 -23.28 -1.64
N LEU A 64 -36.09 -22.98 -2.65
CA LEU A 64 -36.03 -23.64 -3.96
C LEU A 64 -35.15 -22.89 -4.97
N LEU A 65 -34.87 -21.62 -4.69
CA LEU A 65 -34.03 -20.76 -5.51
C LEU A 65 -32.66 -20.56 -4.83
N PRO A 66 -31.58 -20.35 -5.62
CA PRO A 66 -30.31 -19.94 -5.05
C PRO A 66 -30.46 -18.70 -4.17
N PRO A 67 -29.79 -18.65 -3.00
CA PRO A 67 -29.83 -17.50 -2.11
C PRO A 67 -29.07 -16.27 -2.63
N ALA A 68 -28.14 -16.43 -3.57
CA ALA A 68 -27.68 -15.37 -4.45
C ALA A 68 -27.43 -15.94 -5.86
N GLU A 69 -27.67 -15.15 -6.91
CA GLU A 69 -27.43 -15.60 -8.28
C GLU A 69 -27.15 -14.47 -9.27
N MET A 70 -26.33 -14.77 -10.28
CA MET A 70 -26.15 -13.95 -11.47
C MET A 70 -27.13 -14.42 -12.56
N ARG A 71 -28.06 -13.53 -12.94
CA ARG A 71 -29.03 -13.76 -14.00
C ARG A 71 -28.57 -13.09 -15.30
N LYS A 72 -28.52 -13.87 -16.38
CA LYS A 72 -28.25 -13.40 -17.75
C LYS A 72 -29.44 -12.66 -18.40
N SER A 73 -30.23 -11.92 -17.63
CA SER A 73 -31.27 -11.04 -18.18
C SER A 73 -30.65 -9.86 -18.93
N VAL A 74 -31.47 -9.09 -19.65
CA VAL A 74 -31.08 -7.79 -20.22
C VAL A 74 -31.91 -6.71 -19.52
N PRO A 75 -31.32 -5.82 -18.71
CA PRO A 75 -29.92 -5.83 -18.25
C PRO A 75 -29.59 -7.02 -17.33
N ARG A 76 -28.31 -7.37 -17.21
CA ARG A 76 -27.83 -8.46 -16.34
C ARG A 76 -28.03 -8.09 -14.88
N LYS A 77 -28.38 -9.09 -14.06
CA LYS A 77 -28.77 -8.86 -12.67
C LYS A 77 -27.98 -9.75 -11.72
N ILE A 78 -27.62 -9.21 -10.57
CA ILE A 78 -27.24 -10.00 -9.40
C ILE A 78 -28.42 -9.93 -8.42
N VAL A 79 -28.95 -11.09 -8.06
CA VAL A 79 -30.09 -11.20 -7.16
C VAL A 79 -29.61 -11.78 -5.84
N ILE A 80 -29.89 -11.11 -4.73
CA ILE A 80 -29.60 -11.62 -3.39
C ILE A 80 -30.89 -11.78 -2.59
N ALA A 81 -31.08 -12.93 -1.94
CA ALA A 81 -32.21 -13.16 -1.07
C ALA A 81 -32.09 -12.33 0.21
N GLU A 82 -33.19 -11.75 0.67
CA GLU A 82 -33.25 -11.02 1.93
C GLU A 82 -32.84 -11.91 3.13
N SER A 83 -33.13 -13.21 3.09
CA SER A 83 -32.62 -14.16 4.08
C SER A 83 -31.10 -14.34 4.08
N LEU A 84 -30.45 -14.26 2.91
CA LEU A 84 -28.99 -14.31 2.84
C LEU A 84 -28.37 -13.03 3.39
N TYR A 85 -28.98 -11.87 3.09
CA TYR A 85 -28.59 -10.62 3.73
C TYR A 85 -28.69 -10.71 5.26
N ASP A 86 -29.81 -11.18 5.80
CA ASP A 86 -30.00 -11.32 7.25
C ASP A 86 -29.02 -12.34 7.86
N LEU A 87 -28.69 -13.40 7.12
CA LEU A 87 -27.64 -14.35 7.51
C LEU A 87 -26.28 -13.66 7.60
N CYS A 88 -25.89 -12.83 6.64
CA CYS A 88 -24.65 -12.07 6.69
C CYS A 88 -24.64 -11.04 7.84
N GLN A 89 -25.78 -10.40 8.11
CA GLN A 89 -25.91 -9.46 9.24
C GLN A 89 -25.67 -10.11 10.61
N SER A 90 -25.94 -11.41 10.74
CA SER A 90 -25.68 -12.14 11.99
C SER A 90 -24.20 -12.27 12.38
N PHE A 91 -23.27 -11.85 11.50
CA PHE A 91 -21.83 -11.78 11.79
C PHE A 91 -21.41 -10.48 12.52
N GLY A 92 -22.34 -9.58 12.82
CA GLY A 92 -22.07 -8.37 13.59
C GLY A 92 -21.07 -7.46 12.88
N LYS A 93 -19.91 -7.19 13.50
CA LYS A 93 -18.87 -6.31 12.91
C LYS A 93 -18.32 -6.82 11.57
N GLU A 94 -18.39 -8.13 11.34
CA GLU A 94 -17.91 -8.77 10.11
C GLU A 94 -19.00 -8.88 9.03
N SER A 95 -20.18 -8.28 9.23
CA SER A 95 -21.31 -8.44 8.30
C SER A 95 -21.03 -7.86 6.92
N SER A 96 -20.37 -6.70 6.85
CA SER A 96 -19.98 -6.07 5.59
C SER A 96 -19.00 -6.94 4.81
N ALA A 97 -18.09 -7.63 5.49
CA ALA A 97 -17.16 -8.57 4.88
C ALA A 97 -17.88 -9.83 4.34
N ALA A 98 -18.87 -10.33 5.09
CA ALA A 98 -19.69 -11.45 4.64
C ALA A 98 -20.53 -11.09 3.40
N LEU A 99 -21.18 -9.92 3.42
CA LEU A 99 -21.93 -9.40 2.28
C LEU A 99 -21.02 -9.17 1.07
N ALA A 100 -19.86 -8.54 1.26
CA ALA A 100 -18.90 -8.31 0.19
C ALA A 100 -18.41 -9.62 -0.45
N GLY A 101 -18.12 -10.65 0.36
CA GLY A 101 -17.71 -11.96 -0.15
C GLY A 101 -18.75 -12.62 -1.05
N VAL A 102 -20.03 -12.59 -0.63
CA VAL A 102 -21.15 -13.12 -1.43
C VAL A 102 -21.35 -12.33 -2.73
N LEU A 103 -21.43 -11.00 -2.63
CA LEU A 103 -21.66 -10.15 -3.81
C LEU A 103 -20.50 -10.25 -4.81
N ALA A 104 -19.26 -10.28 -4.33
CA ALA A 104 -18.09 -10.41 -5.17
C ALA A 104 -18.00 -11.79 -5.84
N HIS A 105 -18.47 -12.85 -5.18
CA HIS A 105 -18.61 -14.16 -5.80
C HIS A 105 -19.57 -14.11 -7.01
N GLU A 106 -20.73 -13.47 -6.88
CA GLU A 106 -21.67 -13.31 -8.00
C GLU A 106 -21.13 -12.43 -9.13
N LEU A 107 -20.38 -11.38 -8.78
CA LEU A 107 -19.67 -10.54 -9.74
C LEU A 107 -18.56 -11.31 -10.48
N ALA A 108 -17.90 -12.26 -9.81
CA ALA A 108 -16.93 -13.13 -10.47
C ALA A 108 -17.59 -13.98 -11.54
N HIS A 109 -18.78 -14.53 -11.26
CA HIS A 109 -19.58 -15.26 -12.24
C HIS A 109 -20.08 -14.39 -13.40
N TYR A 110 -20.43 -13.13 -13.12
CA TYR A 110 -20.71 -12.16 -14.17
C TYR A 110 -19.50 -11.97 -15.11
N LYS A 111 -18.30 -11.79 -14.56
CA LYS A 111 -17.07 -11.52 -15.33
C LYS A 111 -16.62 -12.72 -16.16
N SER A 112 -16.86 -13.96 -15.69
CA SER A 112 -16.57 -15.18 -16.45
C SER A 112 -17.65 -15.56 -17.47
N ASP A 113 -18.75 -14.80 -17.55
CA ASP A 113 -19.95 -15.13 -18.35
C ASP A 113 -20.51 -16.55 -18.08
N THR A 114 -20.32 -17.08 -16.87
CA THR A 114 -20.82 -18.41 -16.48
C THR A 114 -22.20 -18.26 -15.85
N PRO A 115 -23.27 -18.91 -16.35
CA PRO A 115 -24.57 -18.87 -15.69
C PRO A 115 -24.53 -19.68 -14.40
N SER A 116 -24.62 -19.02 -13.26
CA SER A 116 -24.55 -19.67 -11.94
C SER A 116 -25.26 -18.84 -10.88
N GLY A 117 -25.56 -19.50 -9.77
CA GLY A 117 -25.93 -18.81 -8.55
C GLY A 117 -25.35 -19.50 -7.35
N PHE A 118 -24.80 -18.72 -6.43
CA PHE A 118 -24.30 -19.19 -5.17
C PHE A 118 -25.38 -20.00 -4.47
N ALA A 119 -25.09 -21.28 -4.24
CA ALA A 119 -25.94 -22.27 -3.62
C ALA A 119 -27.22 -22.67 -4.42
N GLY A 120 -27.20 -22.56 -5.76
CA GLY A 120 -28.29 -22.94 -6.67
C GLY A 120 -28.12 -24.26 -7.44
N ARG A 121 -29.20 -24.75 -8.06
CA ARG A 121 -29.24 -25.93 -8.96
C ARG A 121 -28.87 -25.62 -10.42
N LEU A 122 -28.46 -24.40 -10.73
CA LEU A 122 -28.00 -24.04 -12.08
C LEU A 122 -26.59 -24.59 -12.29
N LYS A 123 -26.31 -25.01 -13.53
CA LYS A 123 -25.25 -25.93 -13.95
C LYS A 123 -23.86 -25.30 -13.94
N ALA A 124 -23.49 -24.62 -12.85
CA ALA A 124 -22.10 -24.24 -12.60
C ALA A 124 -21.33 -25.52 -12.30
N ILE A 125 -20.29 -25.79 -13.07
CA ILE A 125 -19.40 -26.92 -12.78
C ILE A 125 -18.58 -26.51 -11.56
N LYS A 126 -18.35 -27.44 -10.64
CA LYS A 126 -17.55 -27.27 -9.42
C LYS A 126 -16.33 -26.36 -9.53
N GLU A 127 -15.59 -26.43 -10.65
CA GLU A 127 -14.44 -25.57 -10.93
C GLU A 127 -14.79 -24.08 -11.04
N GLU A 128 -15.93 -23.74 -11.65
CA GLU A 128 -16.39 -22.35 -11.82
C GLU A 128 -16.74 -21.73 -10.47
N GLU A 129 -17.42 -22.46 -9.60
CA GLU A 129 -17.74 -22.01 -8.24
C GLU A 129 -16.47 -21.77 -7.41
N ILE A 130 -15.47 -22.65 -7.55
CA ILE A 130 -14.17 -22.51 -6.88
C ILE A 130 -13.41 -21.29 -7.43
N LYS A 131 -13.43 -21.05 -8.75
CA LYS A 131 -12.83 -19.86 -9.37
C LYS A 131 -13.54 -18.58 -8.93
N ALA A 132 -14.87 -18.60 -8.82
CA ALA A 132 -15.66 -17.48 -8.34
C ALA A 132 -15.39 -17.18 -6.86
N ASP A 133 -15.25 -18.21 -6.03
CA ASP A 133 -14.80 -18.05 -4.63
C ASP A 133 -13.42 -17.39 -4.57
N GLN A 134 -12.44 -17.89 -5.34
CA GLN A 134 -11.08 -17.35 -5.35
C GLN A 134 -11.03 -15.89 -5.79
N LEU A 135 -11.66 -15.56 -6.91
CA LEU A 135 -11.68 -14.22 -7.47
C LEU A 135 -12.52 -13.26 -6.63
N GLY A 136 -13.73 -13.66 -6.26
CA GLY A 136 -14.68 -12.85 -5.50
C GLY A 136 -14.14 -12.48 -4.12
N PHE A 137 -13.68 -13.46 -3.34
CA PHE A 137 -13.14 -13.17 -2.01
C PHE A 137 -11.83 -12.37 -2.10
N ARG A 138 -10.99 -12.59 -3.12
CA ARG A 138 -9.80 -11.77 -3.37
C ARG A 138 -10.16 -10.31 -3.64
N ILE A 139 -11.11 -10.02 -4.52
CA ILE A 139 -11.52 -8.64 -4.82
C ILE A 139 -12.20 -7.97 -3.62
N ALA A 140 -13.05 -8.71 -2.88
CA ALA A 140 -13.59 -8.22 -1.62
C ALA A 140 -12.47 -7.84 -0.62
N TYR A 141 -11.41 -8.65 -0.54
CA TYR A 141 -10.25 -8.35 0.29
C TYR A 141 -9.50 -7.09 -0.17
N GLN A 142 -9.24 -6.97 -1.46
CA GLN A 142 -8.53 -5.82 -2.05
C GLN A 142 -9.30 -4.51 -1.90
N THR A 143 -10.63 -4.57 -1.76
CA THR A 143 -11.50 -3.40 -1.50
C THR A 143 -11.65 -3.06 -0.02
N GLY A 144 -10.90 -3.72 0.86
CA GLY A 144 -10.82 -3.43 2.29
C GLY A 144 -11.75 -4.25 3.18
N TYR A 145 -12.43 -5.27 2.63
CA TYR A 145 -13.25 -6.17 3.44
C TYR A 145 -12.45 -7.41 3.86
N PRO A 146 -12.35 -7.78 5.14
CA PRO A 146 -11.62 -8.98 5.59
C PRO A 146 -12.34 -10.31 5.23
N SER A 147 -12.66 -10.50 3.95
CA SER A 147 -13.47 -11.58 3.38
C SER A 147 -12.91 -12.98 3.72
N PHE A 148 -11.59 -13.17 3.67
CA PHE A 148 -10.93 -14.44 4.01
C PHE A 148 -11.07 -14.82 5.49
N GLN A 149 -11.20 -13.85 6.40
CA GLN A 149 -11.38 -14.10 7.83
C GLN A 149 -12.79 -14.62 8.13
N VAL A 150 -13.80 -14.07 7.46
CA VAL A 150 -15.21 -14.47 7.67
C VAL A 150 -15.62 -15.70 6.86
N ALA A 151 -14.95 -15.99 5.74
CA ALA A 151 -15.31 -17.05 4.80
C ALA A 151 -15.57 -18.44 5.42
N PRO A 152 -14.73 -18.98 6.34
CA PRO A 152 -14.95 -20.31 6.89
C PRO A 152 -16.28 -20.44 7.66
N ALA A 153 -16.62 -19.41 8.44
CA ALA A 153 -17.85 -19.36 9.21
C ALA A 153 -19.06 -19.04 8.34
N LEU A 154 -18.88 -18.16 7.34
CA LEU A 154 -19.89 -17.83 6.34
C LEU A 154 -20.34 -19.06 5.55
N PHE A 155 -19.38 -19.79 4.95
CA PHE A 155 -19.69 -21.02 4.22
C PHE A 155 -20.38 -22.04 5.11
N LYS A 156 -19.88 -22.27 6.33
CA LYS A 156 -20.51 -23.21 7.27
C LYS A 156 -21.98 -22.85 7.49
N LYS A 157 -22.27 -21.57 7.75
CA LYS A 157 -23.64 -21.10 8.03
C LYS A 157 -24.55 -21.21 6.81
N ILE A 158 -24.03 -20.94 5.61
CA ILE A 158 -24.76 -21.08 4.35
C ILE A 158 -25.11 -22.53 4.08
N TYR A 159 -24.14 -23.45 4.16
CA TYR A 159 -24.39 -24.88 3.93
C TYR A 159 -25.41 -25.45 4.92
N GLN A 160 -25.36 -25.01 6.19
CA GLN A 160 -26.32 -25.40 7.22
C GLN A 160 -27.73 -24.82 6.96
N THR A 161 -27.81 -23.55 6.58
CA THR A 161 -29.09 -22.84 6.40
C THR A 161 -29.84 -23.32 5.16
N TYR A 162 -29.12 -23.50 4.05
CA TYR A 162 -29.71 -23.89 2.76
C TYR A 162 -29.65 -25.40 2.50
N LYS A 163 -29.21 -26.20 3.49
CA LYS A 163 -29.14 -27.67 3.43
C LYS A 163 -28.49 -28.20 2.15
N LEU A 164 -27.37 -27.57 1.75
CA LEU A 164 -26.63 -27.95 0.56
C LEU A 164 -26.00 -29.34 0.78
N SER A 165 -26.59 -30.37 0.17
CA SER A 165 -26.16 -31.76 0.38
C SER A 165 -24.82 -32.04 -0.31
N ILE A 166 -23.96 -32.81 0.36
CA ILE A 166 -22.65 -33.30 -0.10
C ILE A 166 -22.73 -34.13 -1.40
N THR A 167 -23.92 -34.52 -1.82
CA THR A 167 -24.18 -35.57 -2.83
C THR A 167 -24.19 -35.12 -4.29
N SER A 168 -24.13 -33.83 -4.59
CA SER A 168 -24.02 -33.39 -5.99
C SER A 168 -22.55 -33.38 -6.40
N SER A 169 -22.12 -34.31 -7.26
CA SER A 169 -20.76 -34.30 -7.83
C SER A 169 -20.43 -33.02 -8.61
N LEU A 170 -21.44 -32.23 -8.96
CA LEU A 170 -21.34 -31.03 -9.79
C LEU A 170 -21.11 -29.74 -8.99
N TYR A 171 -21.32 -29.72 -7.67
CA TYR A 171 -21.16 -28.52 -6.82
C TYR A 171 -20.08 -28.75 -5.74
N PRO A 172 -19.24 -27.76 -5.38
CA PRO A 172 -18.21 -27.98 -4.37
C PRO A 172 -18.83 -28.24 -3.00
N SER A 173 -18.21 -29.13 -2.24
CA SER A 173 -18.51 -29.33 -0.81
C SER A 173 -17.97 -28.19 0.04
N TYR A 174 -18.45 -28.09 1.28
CA TYR A 174 -17.92 -27.13 2.27
C TYR A 174 -16.40 -27.26 2.45
N GLN A 175 -15.89 -28.50 2.52
CA GLN A 175 -14.45 -28.77 2.70
C GLN A 175 -13.64 -28.30 1.49
N GLU A 176 -14.16 -28.46 0.27
CA GLU A 176 -13.48 -28.03 -0.95
C GLU A 176 -13.42 -26.51 -1.09
N ARG A 177 -14.52 -25.81 -0.76
CA ARG A 177 -14.51 -24.34 -0.70
C ARG A 177 -13.56 -23.83 0.37
N LEU A 178 -13.57 -24.45 1.55
CA LEU A 178 -12.68 -24.08 2.65
C LEU A 178 -11.22 -24.28 2.26
N ALA A 179 -10.87 -25.41 1.64
CA ALA A 179 -9.52 -25.69 1.15
C ALA A 179 -9.08 -24.66 0.11
N SER A 180 -9.95 -24.35 -0.87
CA SER A 180 -9.67 -23.35 -1.91
C SER A 180 -9.43 -21.95 -1.33
N ILE A 181 -10.33 -21.46 -0.49
CA ILE A 181 -10.20 -20.13 0.14
C ILE A 181 -8.99 -20.07 1.07
N THR A 182 -8.66 -21.16 1.78
CA THR A 182 -7.45 -21.22 2.61
C THR A 182 -6.19 -21.14 1.76
N ALA A 183 -6.12 -21.87 0.64
CA ALA A 183 -5.00 -21.80 -0.30
C ALA A 183 -4.88 -20.39 -0.91
N GLN A 184 -6.01 -19.77 -1.28
CA GLN A 184 -6.05 -18.42 -1.82
C GLN A 184 -5.58 -17.36 -0.81
N ALA A 185 -5.97 -17.51 0.46
CA ALA A 185 -5.49 -16.64 1.55
C ALA A 185 -3.98 -16.78 1.77
N GLN A 186 -3.42 -18.00 1.65
CA GLN A 186 -1.97 -18.22 1.73
C GLN A 186 -1.23 -17.57 0.57
N LEU A 187 -1.78 -17.63 -0.65
CA LEU A 187 -1.20 -16.95 -1.81
C LEU A 187 -1.13 -15.43 -1.60
N ILE A 188 -2.21 -14.81 -1.12
CA ILE A 188 -2.24 -13.37 -0.85
C ILE A 188 -1.26 -12.96 0.24
N ARG A 189 -1.10 -13.78 1.30
CA ARG A 189 -0.08 -13.53 2.33
C ARG A 189 1.32 -13.56 1.73
N LYS A 190 1.61 -14.53 0.88
CA LYS A 190 2.89 -14.62 0.17
C LYS A 190 3.12 -13.43 -0.77
N GLU A 191 2.08 -12.97 -1.47
CA GLU A 191 2.14 -11.76 -2.31
C GLU A 191 2.43 -10.51 -1.44
N ALA A 192 1.79 -10.38 -0.27
CA ALA A 192 2.08 -9.29 0.66
C ALA A 192 3.53 -9.33 1.17
N GLU A 193 4.04 -10.51 1.55
CA GLU A 193 5.44 -10.70 1.97
C GLU A 193 6.42 -10.32 0.87
N TRP A 194 6.14 -10.69 -0.38
CA TRP A 194 6.96 -10.30 -1.53
C TRP A 194 6.96 -8.79 -1.77
N PHE A 195 5.83 -8.12 -1.53
CA PHE A 195 5.75 -6.66 -1.69
C PHE A 195 6.58 -5.96 -0.61
N GLU A 196 6.47 -6.40 0.64
CA GLU A 196 7.30 -5.88 1.74
C GLU A 196 8.79 -6.09 1.48
N LEU A 197 9.18 -7.28 1.01
CA LEU A 197 10.56 -7.56 0.63
C LEU A 197 11.05 -6.68 -0.53
N ALA A 198 10.22 -6.46 -1.55
CA ALA A 198 10.55 -5.55 -2.64
C ALA A 198 10.83 -4.12 -2.13
N THR A 199 9.99 -3.62 -1.21
CA THR A 199 10.21 -2.33 -0.55
C THR A 199 11.52 -2.32 0.23
N ILE A 200 11.81 -3.37 0.99
CA ILE A 200 13.08 -3.51 1.73
C ILE A 200 14.28 -3.45 0.76
N PHE A 201 14.28 -4.26 -0.30
CA PHE A 201 15.37 -4.29 -1.28
C PHE A 201 15.55 -2.93 -1.97
N TYR A 202 14.46 -2.24 -2.30
CA TYR A 202 14.51 -0.89 -2.86
C TYR A 202 15.19 0.10 -1.92
N LEU A 203 14.81 0.10 -0.63
CA LEU A 203 15.39 0.98 0.38
C LEU A 203 16.87 0.68 0.65
N LEU A 204 17.25 -0.60 0.57
CA LEU A 204 18.63 -1.08 0.64
C LEU A 204 19.41 -0.92 -0.67
N GLN A 205 18.82 -0.27 -1.67
CA GLN A 205 19.45 0.04 -2.97
C GLN A 205 19.70 -1.16 -3.89
N HIS A 206 19.12 -2.32 -3.57
CA HIS A 206 19.16 -3.53 -4.39
C HIS A 206 18.01 -3.53 -5.41
N TYR A 207 18.06 -2.61 -6.36
CA TYR A 207 16.95 -2.36 -7.28
C TYR A 207 16.63 -3.53 -8.21
N GLU A 208 17.63 -4.25 -8.72
CA GLU A 208 17.40 -5.41 -9.58
C GLU A 208 16.76 -6.57 -8.80
N VAL A 209 17.04 -6.65 -7.50
CA VAL A 209 16.40 -7.64 -6.61
C VAL A 209 14.97 -7.22 -6.36
N ALA A 210 14.72 -5.97 -5.94
CA ALA A 210 13.38 -5.43 -5.75
C ALA A 210 12.49 -5.61 -6.99
N GLN A 211 13.05 -5.31 -8.17
CA GLN A 211 12.42 -5.50 -9.47
C GLN A 211 11.95 -6.95 -9.67
N THR A 212 12.76 -7.94 -9.28
CA THR A 212 12.43 -9.36 -9.45
C THR A 212 11.17 -9.76 -8.66
N TYR A 213 11.03 -9.26 -7.43
CA TYR A 213 9.82 -9.48 -6.62
C TYR A 213 8.60 -8.77 -7.22
N LEU A 214 8.77 -7.53 -7.69
CA LEU A 214 7.66 -6.77 -8.29
C LEU A 214 7.19 -7.37 -9.63
N ILE A 215 8.09 -7.93 -10.44
CA ILE A 215 7.72 -8.67 -11.65
C ILE A 215 6.89 -9.91 -11.30
N ALA A 216 7.32 -10.68 -10.28
CA ALA A 216 6.58 -11.86 -9.84
C ALA A 216 5.20 -11.51 -9.25
N LEU A 217 5.11 -10.37 -8.54
CA LEU A 217 3.84 -9.85 -8.05
C LEU A 217 2.92 -9.42 -9.18
N GLN A 218 3.43 -8.68 -10.17
CA GLN A 218 2.64 -8.16 -11.28
C GLN A 218 1.89 -9.26 -12.05
N GLN A 219 2.44 -10.48 -12.10
CA GLN A 219 1.78 -11.62 -12.77
C GLN A 219 0.45 -12.01 -12.12
N ASN A 220 0.32 -11.83 -10.80
CA ASN A 220 -0.85 -12.27 -10.03
C ASN A 220 -1.66 -11.11 -9.40
N PHE A 221 -1.00 -9.96 -9.22
CA PHE A 221 -1.52 -8.75 -8.61
C PHE A 221 -0.95 -7.51 -9.33
N ALA A 222 -1.63 -7.10 -10.40
CA ALA A 222 -1.27 -5.93 -11.19
C ALA A 222 -1.98 -4.68 -10.65
N SER A 223 -1.41 -4.05 -9.63
CA SER A 223 -1.91 -2.79 -9.07
C SER A 223 -1.11 -1.57 -9.55
N ALA A 224 -1.66 -0.36 -9.40
CA ALA A 224 -0.96 0.88 -9.73
C ALA A 224 0.33 1.04 -8.91
N GLU A 225 0.30 0.61 -7.65
CA GLU A 225 1.44 0.61 -6.73
C GLU A 225 2.56 -0.30 -7.22
N VAL A 226 2.24 -1.56 -7.56
CA VAL A 226 3.24 -2.53 -8.05
C VAL A 226 3.89 -2.01 -9.33
N ARG A 227 3.09 -1.48 -10.27
CA ARG A 227 3.60 -0.91 -11.52
C ARG A 227 4.46 0.32 -11.29
N ASN A 228 4.02 1.25 -10.45
CA ASN A 228 4.80 2.42 -10.09
C ASN A 228 6.14 2.03 -9.44
N ASN A 229 6.12 1.11 -8.48
CA ASN A 229 7.33 0.68 -7.79
C ASN A 229 8.29 -0.05 -8.74
N LEU A 230 7.75 -0.80 -9.70
CA LEU A 230 8.55 -1.43 -10.75
C LEU A 230 9.20 -0.39 -11.67
N GLY A 231 8.45 0.63 -12.08
CA GLY A 231 8.96 1.78 -12.83
C GLY A 231 10.04 2.53 -12.07
N LEU A 232 9.89 2.71 -10.76
CA LEU A 232 10.92 3.30 -9.90
C LEU A 232 12.19 2.44 -9.86
N CYS A 233 12.08 1.11 -9.72
CA CYS A 233 13.25 0.23 -9.74
C CYS A 233 14.01 0.33 -11.07
N LEU A 234 13.30 0.45 -12.20
CA LEU A 234 13.89 0.63 -13.52
C LEU A 234 14.57 2.00 -13.66
N LEU A 235 13.86 3.07 -13.30
CA LEU A 235 14.37 4.44 -13.31
C LEU A 235 15.64 4.57 -12.47
N LYS A 236 15.72 3.84 -11.37
CA LYS A 236 16.86 3.84 -10.47
C LYS A 236 18.10 3.10 -10.98
N GLN A 237 17.95 2.24 -11.98
CA GLN A 237 19.05 1.59 -12.68
C GLN A 237 19.60 2.44 -13.82
N VAL A 238 18.91 3.53 -14.21
CA VAL A 238 19.37 4.43 -15.27
C VAL A 238 20.70 5.08 -14.84
N PRO A 239 21.79 4.94 -15.62
CA PRO A 239 23.03 5.65 -15.37
C PRO A 239 22.78 7.16 -15.38
N PHE A 240 22.84 7.81 -14.22
CA PHE A 240 22.49 9.21 -14.11
C PHE A 240 23.68 10.12 -14.45
N ASN A 241 23.49 11.03 -15.42
CA ASN A 241 24.45 12.05 -15.75
C ASN A 241 24.11 13.37 -15.01
N PRO A 242 24.93 13.82 -14.04
CA PRO A 242 24.67 15.03 -13.26
C PRO A 242 24.63 16.33 -14.08
N LYS A 243 25.06 16.33 -15.35
CA LYS A 243 24.93 17.48 -16.25
C LYS A 243 23.50 17.76 -16.71
N ILE A 244 22.60 16.77 -16.60
CA ILE A 244 21.21 16.95 -17.06
C ILE A 244 20.54 18.09 -16.30
N THR A 245 20.83 18.22 -15.00
CA THR A 245 20.32 19.27 -14.12
C THR A 245 21.19 19.46 -12.87
N GLU A 246 21.34 20.70 -12.41
CA GLU A 246 21.99 21.01 -11.12
C GLU A 246 21.08 20.66 -9.91
N PHE A 247 19.78 20.45 -10.15
CA PHE A 247 18.79 20.13 -9.12
C PHE A 247 18.64 18.62 -8.90
N ALA A 248 18.52 18.19 -7.65
CA ALA A 248 18.14 16.83 -7.31
C ALA A 248 16.68 16.56 -7.71
N LEU A 249 16.46 15.49 -8.50
CA LEU A 249 15.11 15.09 -8.91
C LEU A 249 14.37 14.41 -7.73
N PRO A 250 13.02 14.42 -7.71
CA PRO A 250 12.24 13.85 -6.61
C PRO A 250 12.53 12.40 -6.26
N PHE A 251 12.98 11.59 -7.23
CA PHE A 251 13.31 10.20 -6.98
C PHE A 251 14.74 10.01 -6.44
N GLU A 252 15.61 11.01 -6.51
CA GLU A 252 17.05 10.92 -6.22
C GLU A 252 17.41 11.04 -4.74
N TRP A 253 18.62 10.57 -4.41
CA TRP A 253 19.00 10.19 -3.04
C TRP A 253 20.09 11.05 -2.40
N ASP A 254 20.98 11.62 -3.21
CA ASP A 254 22.17 12.30 -2.70
C ASP A 254 22.34 13.64 -3.41
N ALA A 255 21.61 14.64 -2.92
CA ALA A 255 21.78 16.02 -3.36
C ALA A 255 23.11 16.64 -2.85
N ARG A 256 23.84 16.00 -1.92
CA ARG A 256 25.12 16.55 -1.38
C ARG A 256 26.21 16.51 -2.43
N ASN A 257 26.35 15.38 -3.12
CA ASN A 257 27.49 15.17 -4.02
C ASN A 257 27.42 15.98 -5.33
N ARG A 258 26.25 16.50 -5.71
CA ARG A 258 26.11 17.32 -6.93
C ARG A 258 26.75 18.69 -6.84
N LEU A 259 26.70 19.31 -5.65
CA LEU A 259 27.36 20.60 -5.40
C LEU A 259 28.89 20.49 -5.45
N LEU A 260 29.44 19.29 -5.23
CA LEU A 260 30.88 19.04 -5.11
C LEU A 260 31.52 18.51 -6.41
N ASN A 261 30.76 17.84 -7.29
CA ASN A 261 31.29 17.08 -8.43
C ASN A 261 30.89 17.63 -9.81
N ALA A 262 30.69 18.94 -9.97
CA ALA A 262 30.25 19.59 -11.22
C ALA A 262 31.28 19.55 -12.39
N SER A 263 32.27 18.65 -12.39
CA SER A 263 33.32 18.55 -13.40
C SER A 263 33.56 17.11 -13.88
N VAL A 264 32.66 16.56 -14.70
CA VAL A 264 32.89 15.31 -15.46
C VAL A 264 32.36 15.50 -16.89
N ARG A 265 33.07 14.95 -17.90
CA ARG A 265 32.84 15.16 -19.34
C ARG A 265 31.49 14.62 -19.85
N GLU A 266 31.02 15.16 -20.97
CA GLU A 266 29.80 14.73 -21.67
C GLU A 266 29.97 13.32 -22.24
N GLU A 267 29.18 12.37 -21.76
CA GLU A 267 28.90 11.12 -22.47
C GLU A 267 27.44 11.15 -22.92
N SER A 268 27.20 10.75 -24.18
CA SER A 268 25.86 10.66 -24.76
C SER A 268 25.02 9.62 -24.02
N GLU A 269 23.69 9.79 -24.03
CA GLU A 269 22.74 8.79 -23.54
C GLU A 269 23.07 7.43 -24.17
N THR A 270 23.30 6.42 -23.33
CA THR A 270 23.57 5.06 -23.79
C THR A 270 22.27 4.40 -24.24
N GLU A 271 22.34 3.44 -25.16
CA GLU A 271 21.18 2.63 -25.56
C GLU A 271 20.51 1.96 -24.35
N GLU A 272 21.31 1.54 -23.35
CA GLU A 272 20.84 0.96 -22.10
C GLU A 272 20.02 1.96 -21.26
N ALA A 273 20.50 3.20 -21.10
CA ALA A 273 19.77 4.25 -20.38
C ALA A 273 18.42 4.55 -21.05
N SER A 274 18.41 4.66 -22.38
CA SER A 274 17.21 4.89 -23.18
C SER A 274 16.19 3.76 -23.04
N LEU A 275 16.67 2.50 -23.03
CA LEU A 275 15.82 1.32 -22.82
C LEU A 275 15.19 1.32 -21.41
N LEU A 276 15.97 1.57 -20.36
CA LEU A 276 15.49 1.62 -18.99
C LEU A 276 14.46 2.74 -18.77
N LEU A 277 14.70 3.93 -19.33
CA LEU A 277 13.76 5.06 -19.30
C LEU A 277 12.45 4.72 -20.01
N THR A 278 12.54 4.06 -21.18
CA THR A 278 11.36 3.62 -21.93
C THR A 278 10.54 2.60 -21.14
N GLN A 279 11.20 1.61 -20.52
CA GLN A 279 10.52 0.63 -19.69
C GLN A 279 9.88 1.26 -18.45
N ALA A 280 10.57 2.19 -17.78
CA ALA A 280 10.04 2.91 -16.63
C ALA A 280 8.79 3.72 -17.00
N GLN A 281 8.84 4.45 -18.11
CA GLN A 281 7.68 5.19 -18.64
C GLN A 281 6.47 4.28 -18.85
N LEU A 282 6.66 3.14 -19.52
CA LEU A 282 5.57 2.18 -19.76
C LEU A 282 4.94 1.68 -18.46
N GLN A 283 5.73 1.49 -17.40
CA GLN A 283 5.21 1.09 -16.10
C GLN A 283 4.38 2.19 -15.43
N PHE A 284 4.85 3.46 -15.46
CA PHE A 284 4.09 4.57 -14.89
C PHE A 284 2.79 4.84 -15.66
N GLU A 285 2.83 4.80 -17.00
CA GLU A 285 1.62 4.90 -17.83
C GLU A 285 0.64 3.76 -17.54
N SER A 286 1.16 2.54 -17.35
CA SER A 286 0.34 1.39 -16.95
C SER A 286 -0.27 1.57 -15.56
N ALA A 287 0.45 2.19 -14.61
CA ALA A 287 -0.09 2.53 -13.30
C ALA A 287 -1.22 3.56 -13.41
N LEU A 288 -1.06 4.58 -14.26
CA LEU A 288 -2.09 5.61 -14.51
C LEU A 288 -3.31 5.06 -15.27
N ARG A 289 -3.15 4.03 -16.11
CA ARG A 289 -4.31 3.32 -16.69
C ARG A 289 -5.14 2.59 -15.64
N LEU A 290 -4.50 2.05 -14.60
CA LEU A 290 -5.19 1.39 -13.49
C LEU A 290 -5.81 2.39 -12.50
N ASN A 291 -5.10 3.47 -12.22
CA ASN A 291 -5.57 4.54 -11.35
C ASN A 291 -5.10 5.91 -11.90
N PRO A 292 -5.97 6.62 -12.66
CA PRO A 292 -5.62 7.90 -13.28
C PRO A 292 -5.23 9.00 -12.29
N GLN A 293 -5.65 8.89 -11.03
CA GLN A 293 -5.36 9.87 -9.98
C GLN A 293 -4.17 9.46 -9.09
N TYR A 294 -3.41 8.43 -9.49
CA TYR A 294 -2.30 7.92 -8.69
C TYR A 294 -1.09 8.87 -8.71
N ILE A 295 -1.07 9.80 -7.75
CA ILE A 295 -0.09 10.89 -7.60
C ILE A 295 1.38 10.43 -7.80
N PRO A 296 1.87 9.33 -7.17
CA PRO A 296 3.26 8.92 -7.34
C PRO A 296 3.64 8.62 -8.80
N ALA A 297 2.74 8.01 -9.58
CA ALA A 297 3.03 7.71 -10.98
C ALA A 297 3.09 8.98 -11.85
N HIS A 298 2.29 10.01 -11.55
CA HIS A 298 2.41 11.31 -12.21
C HIS A 298 3.77 11.95 -11.99
N ILE A 299 4.24 11.98 -10.74
CA ILE A 299 5.54 12.56 -10.37
C ILE A 299 6.68 11.81 -11.06
N ASN A 300 6.65 10.48 -11.00
CA ASN A 300 7.72 9.66 -11.56
C ASN A 300 7.71 9.66 -13.09
N LEU A 301 6.54 9.73 -13.73
CA LEU A 301 6.43 9.91 -15.18
C LEU A 301 6.99 11.27 -15.62
N ALA A 302 6.69 12.34 -14.89
CA ALA A 302 7.27 13.67 -15.14
C ALA A 302 8.81 13.63 -15.01
N CYS A 303 9.34 12.88 -14.04
CA CYS A 303 10.78 12.69 -13.90
C CYS A 303 11.39 11.98 -15.13
N VAL A 304 10.75 10.93 -15.63
CA VAL A 304 11.20 10.23 -16.86
C VAL A 304 11.13 11.15 -18.08
N GLN A 305 10.01 11.87 -18.26
CA GLN A 305 9.86 12.83 -19.36
C GLN A 305 10.94 13.90 -19.34
N PHE A 306 11.27 14.44 -18.16
CA PHE A 306 12.36 15.38 -17.98
C PHE A 306 13.72 14.78 -18.40
N LEU A 307 14.04 13.58 -17.90
CA LEU A 307 15.30 12.89 -18.21
C LEU A 307 15.46 12.57 -19.70
N ARG A 308 14.35 12.29 -20.38
CA ARG A 308 14.31 12.06 -21.84
C ARG A 308 14.39 13.36 -22.65
N GLY A 309 14.56 14.52 -22.00
CA GLY A 309 14.68 15.81 -22.67
C GLY A 309 13.35 16.46 -23.06
N TYR A 310 12.24 16.06 -22.44
CA TYR A 310 10.90 16.61 -22.68
C TYR A 310 10.33 17.35 -21.46
N PRO A 311 10.96 18.45 -20.99
CA PRO A 311 10.51 19.19 -19.81
C PRO A 311 9.10 19.79 -19.97
N GLU A 312 8.68 20.15 -21.19
CA GLU A 312 7.31 20.60 -21.48
C GLU A 312 6.25 19.54 -21.15
N LEU A 313 6.54 18.27 -21.43
CA LEU A 313 5.66 17.15 -21.08
C LEU A 313 5.60 16.96 -19.57
N ALA A 314 6.74 17.07 -18.89
CA ALA A 314 6.81 16.99 -17.43
C ALA A 314 5.98 18.08 -16.74
N ILE A 315 6.04 19.32 -17.24
CA ILE A 315 5.20 20.43 -16.75
C ILE A 315 3.72 20.12 -16.97
N ARG A 316 3.35 19.69 -18.18
CA ARG A 316 1.97 19.34 -18.51
C ARG A 316 1.43 18.24 -17.59
N GLN A 317 2.21 17.17 -17.38
CA GLN A 317 1.84 16.05 -16.50
C GLN A 317 1.45 16.52 -15.10
N ILE A 318 2.23 17.45 -14.51
CA ILE A 318 1.99 17.97 -13.16
C ILE A 318 0.84 18.98 -13.15
N ASN A 319 0.66 19.77 -14.21
CA ASN A 319 -0.50 20.65 -14.33
C ASN A 319 -1.81 19.85 -14.44
N ASP A 320 -1.82 18.76 -15.20
CA ASP A 320 -2.96 17.87 -15.30
C ASP A 320 -3.28 17.23 -13.94
N LEU A 321 -2.25 16.81 -13.20
CA LEU A 321 -2.41 16.35 -11.82
C LEU A 321 -3.03 17.44 -10.92
N GLN A 322 -2.54 18.67 -11.00
CA GLN A 322 -3.08 19.79 -10.22
C GLN A 322 -4.54 20.08 -10.58
N ASN A 323 -4.91 20.02 -11.87
CA ASN A 323 -6.28 20.20 -12.31
C ASN A 323 -7.22 19.12 -11.75
N MET A 324 -6.74 17.88 -11.61
CA MET A 324 -7.51 16.78 -11.02
C MET A 324 -7.63 16.86 -9.49
N GLN A 325 -6.58 17.31 -8.79
CA GLN A 325 -6.49 17.25 -7.32
C GLN A 325 -6.71 18.61 -6.63
N GLY A 326 -6.73 19.72 -7.38
CA GLY A 326 -6.70 21.09 -6.89
C GLY A 326 -5.33 21.52 -6.35
N THR A 327 -4.73 20.71 -5.49
CA THR A 327 -3.39 20.93 -4.91
C THR A 327 -2.43 19.79 -5.27
N ILE A 328 -1.13 20.10 -5.34
CA ILE A 328 -0.08 19.10 -5.62
C ILE A 328 0.90 19.01 -4.45
N PRO A 329 1.49 17.82 -4.19
CA PRO A 329 2.53 17.67 -3.17
C PRO A 329 3.84 18.34 -3.58
N SER A 330 4.70 18.64 -2.60
CA SER A 330 6.00 19.30 -2.82
C SER A 330 6.90 18.60 -3.84
N GLN A 331 6.87 17.27 -3.90
CA GLN A 331 7.63 16.50 -4.89
C GLN A 331 7.16 16.73 -6.33
N ALA A 332 5.85 16.95 -6.54
CA ALA A 332 5.27 17.27 -7.83
C ALA A 332 5.65 18.72 -8.23
N ALA A 333 5.53 19.66 -7.29
CA ALA A 333 5.99 21.04 -7.49
C ALA A 333 7.49 21.07 -7.84
N LEU A 334 8.30 20.22 -7.19
CA LEU A 334 9.74 20.16 -7.43
C LEU A 334 10.09 19.78 -8.87
N ILE A 335 9.53 18.70 -9.41
CA ILE A 335 9.84 18.32 -10.80
C ILE A 335 9.31 19.33 -11.82
N ARG A 336 8.19 20.01 -11.52
CA ARG A 336 7.68 21.09 -12.36
C ARG A 336 8.62 22.30 -12.35
N ALA A 337 9.09 22.71 -11.17
CA ALA A 337 10.05 23.80 -11.01
C ALA A 337 11.38 23.51 -11.75
N ILE A 338 11.91 22.29 -11.61
CA ILE A 338 13.13 21.86 -12.30
C ILE A 338 12.95 21.91 -13.82
N SER A 339 11.78 21.47 -14.31
CA SER A 339 11.45 21.49 -15.74
C SER A 339 11.30 22.92 -16.26
N GLN A 340 10.69 23.82 -15.48
CA GLN A 340 10.59 25.25 -15.80
C GLN A 340 11.96 25.94 -15.82
N MET A 341 12.85 25.64 -14.86
CA MET A 341 14.22 26.13 -14.85
C MET A 341 14.99 25.68 -16.10
N LYS A 342 14.80 24.44 -16.55
CA LYS A 342 15.42 23.93 -17.78
C LYS A 342 14.99 24.69 -19.03
N LEU A 343 13.77 25.22 -19.04
CA LEU A 343 13.21 26.04 -20.13
C LEU A 343 13.48 27.55 -19.95
N GLY A 344 14.09 27.97 -18.84
CA GLY A 344 14.32 29.39 -18.54
C GLY A 344 13.09 30.13 -18.00
N HIS A 345 12.03 29.42 -17.60
CA HIS A 345 10.82 29.96 -16.97
C HIS A 345 11.05 30.24 -15.47
N ILE A 346 11.98 31.17 -15.17
CA ILE A 346 12.52 31.40 -13.82
C ILE A 346 11.45 31.90 -12.83
N LYS A 347 10.48 32.70 -13.30
CA LYS A 347 9.43 33.28 -12.45
C LYS A 347 8.45 32.20 -11.99
N GLU A 348 8.02 31.38 -12.93
CA GLU A 348 7.14 30.24 -12.70
C GLU A 348 7.80 29.24 -11.74
N ALA A 349 9.08 28.92 -11.98
CA ALA A 349 9.84 28.02 -11.10
C ALA A 349 9.91 28.56 -9.67
N GLY A 350 10.02 29.88 -9.50
CA GLY A 350 10.03 30.53 -8.19
C GLY A 350 8.77 30.29 -7.37
N LEU A 351 7.60 30.23 -8.01
CA LEU A 351 6.34 29.95 -7.32
C LEU A 351 6.34 28.55 -6.70
N ASP A 352 6.79 27.56 -7.47
CA ASP A 352 6.90 26.18 -7.00
C ASP A 352 7.99 26.05 -5.92
N PHE A 353 9.14 26.72 -6.07
CA PHE A 353 10.22 26.70 -5.07
C PHE A 353 9.84 27.34 -3.73
N GLU A 354 9.05 28.43 -3.73
CA GLU A 354 8.52 28.99 -2.48
C GLU A 354 7.50 28.05 -1.82
N GLN A 355 6.65 27.35 -2.59
CA GLN A 355 5.75 26.33 -2.04
C GLN A 355 6.54 25.20 -1.36
N ILE A 356 7.59 24.70 -2.02
CA ILE A 356 8.44 23.60 -1.53
C ILE A 356 9.17 23.96 -0.22
N LYS A 357 9.54 25.23 -0.04
CA LYS A 357 10.25 25.73 1.15
C LYS A 357 9.44 25.57 2.44
N GLU A 358 8.11 25.53 2.35
CA GLU A 358 7.24 25.34 3.51
C GLU A 358 7.32 23.90 4.08
N GLU A 359 7.89 22.94 3.34
CA GLU A 359 8.13 21.56 3.76
C GLU A 359 9.64 21.20 3.69
N PRO A 360 10.46 21.61 4.70
CA PRO A 360 11.91 21.48 4.63
C PRO A 360 12.38 20.02 4.73
N THR A 361 12.93 19.49 3.63
CA THR A 361 13.74 18.27 3.55
C THR A 361 15.16 18.64 3.14
N TYR A 362 16.09 17.68 3.20
CA TYR A 362 17.47 17.94 2.75
C TYR A 362 17.52 18.28 1.25
N GLU A 363 16.73 17.56 0.45
CA GLU A 363 16.58 17.75 -0.99
C GLU A 363 15.92 19.09 -1.30
N SER A 364 14.85 19.46 -0.57
CA SER A 364 14.11 20.69 -0.81
C SER A 364 14.94 21.94 -0.51
N GLN A 365 15.72 21.91 0.57
CA GLN A 365 16.65 22.99 0.92
C GLN A 365 17.77 23.15 -0.09
N ASN A 366 18.41 22.04 -0.50
CA ASN A 366 19.47 22.08 -1.49
C ASN A 366 18.98 22.60 -2.85
N ASN A 367 17.81 22.12 -3.28
CA ASN A 367 17.23 22.54 -4.55
C ASN A 367 16.80 24.02 -4.52
N TYR A 368 16.24 24.50 -3.41
CA TYR A 368 15.92 25.92 -3.26
C TYR A 368 17.18 26.80 -3.26
N ALA A 369 18.23 26.40 -2.54
CA ALA A 369 19.51 27.12 -2.54
C ALA A 369 20.13 27.16 -3.96
N MET A 370 20.03 26.06 -4.71
CA MET A 370 20.44 26.01 -6.11
C MET A 370 19.62 26.95 -6.98
N TYR A 371 18.30 27.00 -6.79
CA TYR A 371 17.42 27.94 -7.48
C TYR A 371 17.84 29.37 -7.21
N GLU A 372 18.07 29.76 -5.95
CA GLU A 372 18.52 31.12 -5.64
C GLU A 372 19.85 31.46 -6.31
N ARG A 373 20.80 30.52 -6.34
CA ARG A 373 22.09 30.70 -7.00
C ARG A 373 21.93 30.99 -8.50
N LEU A 374 21.08 30.22 -9.19
CA LEU A 374 20.91 30.29 -10.63
C LEU A 374 19.97 31.43 -11.08
N ALA A 375 18.89 31.68 -10.33
CA ALA A 375 17.85 32.65 -10.67
C ALA A 375 18.21 34.10 -10.31
N LYS A 376 18.94 34.31 -9.21
CA LYS A 376 19.14 35.66 -8.64
C LYS A 376 20.53 36.25 -8.88
N GLY A 377 21.34 35.67 -9.77
CA GLY A 377 22.67 36.14 -10.22
C GLY A 377 23.37 37.20 -9.34
N THR A 378 24.49 36.84 -8.71
CA THR A 378 25.31 37.69 -7.79
C THR A 378 24.70 38.03 -6.42
N LEU A 379 24.53 37.01 -5.57
CA LEU A 379 24.55 37.15 -4.11
C LEU A 379 25.36 36.01 -3.43
N SER A 380 26.27 35.39 -4.18
CA SER A 380 26.96 34.15 -3.76
C SER A 380 27.82 34.28 -2.49
N ARG A 381 28.27 35.49 -2.14
CA ARG A 381 29.11 35.70 -0.93
C ARG A 381 28.34 35.66 0.39
N PHE A 382 27.00 35.83 0.36
CA PHE A 382 26.20 35.82 1.59
C PHE A 382 25.85 34.38 2.02
N TRP A 383 25.58 33.49 1.06
CA TRP A 383 25.18 32.10 1.32
C TRP A 383 26.36 31.15 1.59
N ASP A 384 27.54 31.37 1.01
CA ASP A 384 28.77 30.63 1.38
C ASP A 384 29.08 30.76 2.89
N ARG A 385 28.64 31.87 3.50
CA ARG A 385 28.77 32.12 4.94
C ARG A 385 27.66 31.48 5.79
N LEU A 386 26.48 31.20 5.23
CA LEU A 386 25.35 30.54 5.92
C LEU A 386 25.43 29.02 5.85
N VAL A 387 25.85 28.46 4.71
CA VAL A 387 26.08 27.01 4.53
C VAL A 387 27.32 26.56 5.32
N GLY A 388 28.32 27.44 5.49
CA GLY A 388 29.53 27.17 6.28
C GLY A 388 29.38 27.21 7.81
N ILE A 389 28.22 27.60 8.37
CA ILE A 389 28.02 27.74 9.84
C ILE A 389 27.27 26.56 10.48
N TRP A 390 26.83 25.56 9.70
CA TRP A 390 26.14 24.37 10.25
C TRP A 390 26.99 23.08 10.25
N THR A 391 28.31 23.21 10.41
CA THR A 391 29.11 22.16 11.05
C THR A 391 29.00 22.33 12.57
N ASN A 392 27.88 21.93 13.17
CA ASN A 392 27.91 21.68 14.61
C ASN A 392 28.87 20.50 14.81
N PRO A 393 30.05 20.66 15.46
CA PRO A 393 30.67 19.51 16.08
C PRO A 393 29.63 18.94 17.03
N VAL A 394 29.40 17.64 16.95
CA VAL A 394 28.53 16.89 17.85
C VAL A 394 28.80 17.38 19.27
N SER A 395 27.90 18.20 19.81
CA SER A 395 27.95 18.57 21.21
C SER A 395 27.73 17.27 21.98
N THR A 396 28.77 16.85 22.68
CA THR A 396 28.79 15.77 23.66
C THR A 396 27.71 16.07 24.71
N VAL A 397 26.51 15.55 24.48
CA VAL A 397 25.47 15.57 25.50
C VAL A 397 25.91 14.59 26.58
N SER A 398 26.26 15.18 27.72
CA SER A 398 26.46 14.56 29.02
C SER A 398 25.50 13.39 29.25
N GLN A 399 26.07 12.21 29.48
CA GLN A 399 25.36 11.02 29.96
C GLN A 399 24.68 11.35 31.28
N GLN A 400 23.36 11.28 31.31
CA GLN A 400 22.65 10.86 32.50
C GLN A 400 21.94 9.54 32.18
N SER A 401 22.37 8.51 32.90
CA SER A 401 21.83 7.16 32.85
C SER A 401 20.47 7.09 33.54
N PRO A 402 19.47 6.43 32.94
CA PRO A 402 18.47 5.71 33.70
C PRO A 402 18.78 4.21 33.67
N LEU A 403 18.86 3.66 34.88
CA LEU A 403 18.90 2.25 35.24
C LEU A 403 17.70 1.50 34.64
N PHE A 404 17.86 0.60 33.66
CA PHE A 404 16.99 -0.56 33.37
C PHE A 404 17.67 -1.49 32.34
N PRO A 405 17.40 -2.82 32.36
CA PRO A 405 18.28 -3.83 31.78
C PRO A 405 18.36 -3.77 30.26
N GLU A 406 19.58 -4.05 29.77
CA GLU A 406 19.98 -3.98 28.38
C GLU A 406 19.44 -5.17 27.57
N THR A 407 18.58 -4.93 26.59
CA THR A 407 18.43 -5.83 25.43
C THR A 407 18.92 -5.12 24.19
N THR A 408 20.20 -5.31 23.88
CA THR A 408 20.82 -4.95 22.61
C THR A 408 20.57 -6.07 21.60
N ILE A 409 19.96 -5.75 20.45
CA ILE A 409 19.72 -6.68 19.33
C ILE A 409 21.04 -7.34 18.86
N GLY A 410 22.19 -6.73 19.12
CA GLY A 410 23.52 -7.28 18.82
C GLY A 410 24.04 -8.37 19.75
N LYS A 411 23.43 -8.60 20.93
CA LYS A 411 23.85 -9.65 21.89
C LYS A 411 22.76 -10.67 22.25
N ALA A 412 21.53 -10.47 21.79
CA ALA A 412 20.55 -11.55 21.80
C ALA A 412 20.98 -12.56 20.74
N GLY A 413 21.61 -13.67 21.18
CA GLY A 413 21.78 -14.86 20.35
C GLY A 413 20.40 -15.32 19.87
N LEU A 414 19.98 -14.81 18.71
CA LEU A 414 18.71 -15.11 18.07
C LEU A 414 18.82 -16.50 17.42
N HIS A 415 18.95 -17.53 18.25
CA HIS A 415 18.59 -18.89 17.88
C HIS A 415 17.07 -18.99 17.94
N LEU A 416 16.42 -18.49 16.88
CA LEU A 416 15.02 -18.76 16.61
C LEU A 416 14.92 -19.56 15.32
N PRO A 417 13.96 -20.48 15.21
CA PRO A 417 13.76 -21.21 13.97
C PRO A 417 13.32 -20.21 12.90
N TYR A 418 14.26 -19.85 12.03
CA TYR A 418 13.96 -19.10 10.82
C TYR A 418 13.30 -20.06 9.82
N SER A 419 12.19 -19.63 9.23
CA SER A 419 11.66 -20.28 8.03
C SER A 419 12.23 -19.60 6.79
N TYR A 420 12.66 -20.39 5.82
CA TYR A 420 13.06 -19.87 4.51
C TYR A 420 11.82 -19.37 3.76
N ILE A 421 11.89 -18.14 3.27
CA ILE A 421 10.88 -17.63 2.34
C ILE A 421 11.24 -18.15 0.94
N ARG A 422 10.28 -18.79 0.27
CA ARG A 422 10.46 -19.22 -1.11
C ARG A 422 10.40 -18.01 -2.03
N LEU A 423 11.51 -17.76 -2.71
CA LEU A 423 11.71 -16.56 -3.50
C LEU A 423 11.29 -16.75 -4.96
N PRO A 424 10.95 -15.65 -5.65
CA PRO A 424 10.66 -15.68 -7.08
C PRO A 424 11.96 -15.93 -7.88
N SER A 425 11.85 -16.69 -8.97
CA SER A 425 12.96 -16.90 -9.90
C SER A 425 13.17 -15.67 -10.80
N PRO A 426 14.42 -15.28 -11.14
CA PRO A 426 15.68 -15.84 -10.64
C PRO A 426 15.94 -15.47 -9.19
N ASP A 427 16.47 -16.43 -8.44
CA ASP A 427 16.63 -16.31 -7.00
C ASP A 427 17.87 -15.45 -6.64
N LYS A 428 17.70 -14.13 -6.62
CA LYS A 428 18.79 -13.14 -6.45
C LYS A 428 19.14 -12.81 -5.00
N ALA A 429 18.38 -13.33 -4.03
CA ALA A 429 18.59 -13.09 -2.62
C ALA A 429 18.41 -14.39 -1.82
N ARG A 430 18.72 -14.37 -0.52
CA ARG A 430 18.24 -15.39 0.41
C ARG A 430 17.55 -14.68 1.55
N VAL A 431 16.34 -15.13 1.87
CA VAL A 431 15.54 -14.52 2.93
C VAL A 431 15.09 -15.58 3.93
N GLN A 432 15.39 -15.30 5.18
CA GLN A 432 14.96 -16.04 6.34
C GLN A 432 14.07 -15.12 7.18
N ALA A 433 12.93 -15.62 7.62
CA ALA A 433 12.01 -14.85 8.45
C ALA A 433 11.65 -15.60 9.73
N SER A 434 11.45 -14.86 10.81
CA SER A 434 11.02 -15.39 12.09
C SER A 434 9.98 -14.46 12.71
N ARG A 435 8.83 -15.03 13.07
CA ARG A 435 7.75 -14.29 13.73
C ARG A 435 7.89 -14.42 15.23
N GLN A 436 8.04 -13.29 15.90
CA GLN A 436 7.96 -13.16 17.35
C GLN A 436 6.59 -12.57 17.75
N PRO A 437 6.20 -12.68 19.04
CA PRO A 437 4.95 -12.09 19.53
C PRO A 437 4.85 -10.58 19.28
N ASP A 438 5.98 -9.87 19.28
CA ASP A 438 6.12 -8.41 19.24
C ASP A 438 6.89 -7.89 18.01
N ALA A 439 7.37 -8.77 17.13
CA ALA A 439 8.09 -8.37 15.93
C ALA A 439 8.11 -9.45 14.84
N GLN A 440 8.22 -9.01 13.60
CA GLN A 440 8.61 -9.83 12.47
C GLN A 440 10.08 -9.54 12.15
N LEU A 441 10.92 -10.57 12.22
CA LEU A 441 12.36 -10.46 11.97
C LEU A 441 12.70 -11.06 10.60
N TYR A 442 13.58 -10.39 9.87
CA TYR A 442 14.12 -10.90 8.61
C TYR A 442 15.65 -10.93 8.67
N GLN A 443 16.25 -11.99 8.14
CA GLN A 443 17.65 -12.03 7.75
C GLN A 443 17.70 -12.14 6.23
N VAL A 444 18.40 -11.20 5.60
CA VAL A 444 18.43 -11.07 4.14
C VAL A 444 19.88 -11.09 3.69
N GLN A 445 20.18 -11.92 2.70
CA GLN A 445 21.47 -11.96 2.02
C GLN A 445 21.27 -11.57 0.55
N VAL A 446 22.07 -10.61 0.06
CA VAL A 446 22.15 -10.26 -1.37
C VAL A 446 23.63 -10.34 -1.77
N GLY A 447 23.97 -11.31 -2.61
CA GLY A 447 25.38 -11.62 -2.90
C GLY A 447 26.17 -11.90 -1.62
N THR A 448 27.16 -11.06 -1.31
CA THR A 448 28.00 -11.14 -0.10
C THR A 448 27.47 -10.29 1.06
N GLN A 449 26.50 -9.41 0.82
CA GLN A 449 25.96 -8.49 1.83
C GLN A 449 24.85 -9.13 2.66
N TRP A 450 24.81 -8.80 3.96
CA TRP A 450 23.87 -9.36 4.93
C TRP A 450 23.14 -8.27 5.70
N TYR A 451 21.84 -8.46 5.93
CA TYR A 451 20.97 -7.50 6.60
C TYR A 451 20.13 -8.21 7.66
N LYS A 452 19.89 -7.54 8.80
CA LYS A 452 19.02 -8.03 9.89
C LYS A 452 17.91 -7.03 10.18
N LEU A 453 16.71 -7.32 9.70
CA LEU A 453 15.58 -6.41 9.76
C LEU A 453 14.60 -6.80 10.87
N ALA A 454 13.93 -5.82 11.46
CA ALA A 454 12.97 -6.03 12.55
C ALA A 454 11.77 -5.09 12.43
N GLN A 455 10.65 -5.61 11.92
CA GLN A 455 9.38 -4.89 11.84
C GLN A 455 8.58 -5.14 13.12
N THR A 456 8.40 -4.13 13.95
CA THR A 456 7.67 -4.26 15.21
C THR A 456 6.17 -4.43 15.02
N ILE A 457 5.57 -5.27 15.86
CA ILE A 457 4.13 -5.46 16.01
C ILE A 457 3.81 -5.01 17.44
N GLU A 458 3.08 -3.90 17.60
CA GLU A 458 2.62 -3.23 18.84
C GLU A 458 3.29 -3.56 20.21
N GLY A 459 3.74 -2.52 20.93
CA GLY A 459 3.81 -2.56 22.40
C GLY A 459 5.20 -2.63 23.06
N LYS A 460 6.32 -2.64 22.31
CA LYS A 460 7.66 -2.60 22.91
C LYS A 460 8.67 -1.65 22.24
N VAL A 461 9.60 -1.20 23.07
CA VAL A 461 10.70 -0.28 22.75
C VAL A 461 11.91 -1.08 22.26
N TYR A 462 12.48 -0.69 21.12
CA TYR A 462 13.80 -1.17 20.71
C TYR A 462 14.75 0.01 20.57
N LYS A 463 15.98 -0.16 21.06
CA LYS A 463 17.06 0.82 20.90
C LYS A 463 17.75 0.58 19.56
N THR A 464 17.96 1.64 18.77
CA THR A 464 18.75 1.53 17.54
C THR A 464 20.23 1.31 17.85
N ARG A 465 21.03 0.98 16.83
CA ARG A 465 22.48 0.74 16.97
C ARG A 465 23.23 1.92 17.60
N GLN A 466 22.73 3.14 17.44
CA GLN A 466 23.27 4.36 18.05
C GLN A 466 22.86 4.57 19.53
N LYS A 467 22.22 3.57 20.16
CA LYS A 467 21.66 3.65 21.54
C LYS A 467 20.63 4.78 21.75
N LYS A 468 20.17 5.43 20.69
CA LYS A 468 19.07 6.40 20.72
C LYS A 468 17.74 5.63 20.67
N PRO A 469 16.79 5.92 21.57
CA PRO A 469 15.50 5.24 21.56
C PRO A 469 14.60 5.82 20.46
N ALA A 470 13.86 4.94 19.79
CA ALA A 470 12.73 5.29 18.94
C ALA A 470 11.49 4.54 19.41
N TYR A 471 10.32 5.14 19.28
CA TYR A 471 9.07 4.60 19.82
C TYR A 471 8.00 4.49 18.73
N LEU A 472 7.22 3.41 18.75
CA LEU A 472 5.98 3.36 17.97
C LEU A 472 5.03 4.49 18.39
N GLY A 473 4.39 5.11 17.41
CA GLY A 473 3.53 6.26 17.62
C GLY A 473 4.28 7.57 17.84
N GLN A 474 5.61 7.57 17.94
CA GLN A 474 6.41 8.78 18.08
C GLN A 474 6.24 9.69 16.86
N LEU A 475 6.16 11.01 17.07
CA LEU A 475 6.06 11.96 15.97
C LEU A 475 7.37 12.04 15.18
N ARG A 476 7.27 12.14 13.84
CA ARG A 476 8.44 12.29 12.95
C ARG A 476 9.33 13.48 13.31
N SER A 477 8.75 14.57 13.82
CA SER A 477 9.50 15.76 14.26
C SER A 477 10.47 15.46 15.41
N GLN A 478 10.18 14.44 16.22
CA GLN A 478 11.06 13.99 17.28
C GLN A 478 12.22 13.15 16.75
N LEU A 479 12.02 12.40 15.66
CA LEU A 479 13.14 11.75 14.95
C LEU A 479 14.13 12.78 14.43
N THR A 480 13.65 13.89 13.86
CA THR A 480 14.53 14.96 13.38
C THR A 480 15.38 15.55 14.51
N LYS A 481 14.82 15.68 15.71
CA LYS A 481 15.58 16.12 16.90
C LYS A 481 16.61 15.08 17.35
N ALA A 482 16.25 13.80 17.31
CA ALA A 482 17.10 12.72 17.81
C ALA A 482 18.23 12.33 16.83
N TYR A 483 17.93 12.22 15.55
CA TYR A 483 18.82 11.70 14.51
C TYR A 483 19.26 12.76 13.49
N GLY A 484 18.73 13.99 13.57
CA GLY A 484 18.89 14.98 12.52
C GLY A 484 17.95 14.75 11.34
N LEU A 485 18.16 15.46 10.25
CA LEU A 485 17.45 15.19 9.00
C LEU A 485 17.82 13.79 8.48
N PRO A 486 16.86 13.02 7.96
CA PRO A 486 17.15 11.74 7.34
C PRO A 486 18.11 11.90 6.15
N SER A 487 18.92 10.87 5.91
CA SER A 487 19.79 10.77 4.75
C SER A 487 18.98 10.65 3.46
N ARG A 488 17.86 9.91 3.50
CA ARG A 488 16.94 9.70 2.37
C ARG A 488 15.50 9.62 2.85
N GLN A 489 14.55 10.09 2.03
CA GLN A 489 13.11 9.94 2.28
C GLN A 489 12.39 9.27 1.10
N HIS A 490 11.49 8.34 1.38
CA HIS A 490 10.68 7.68 0.36
C HIS A 490 9.22 7.68 0.77
N SER A 491 8.33 8.08 -0.14
CA SER A 491 6.89 8.01 0.09
C SER A 491 6.28 6.93 -0.80
N PHE A 492 5.62 5.97 -0.17
CA PHE A 492 4.79 4.96 -0.82
C PHE A 492 3.38 5.12 -0.25
N LEU A 493 2.41 5.57 -1.07
CA LEU A 493 1.04 5.86 -0.62
C LEU A 493 1.02 6.83 0.59
N ASP A 494 0.46 6.39 1.71
CA ASP A 494 0.32 7.07 3.00
C ASP A 494 1.51 6.82 3.95
N THR A 495 2.54 6.15 3.45
CA THR A 495 3.69 5.69 4.22
C THR A 495 4.96 6.38 3.76
N GLU A 496 5.63 7.07 4.67
CA GLU A 496 6.96 7.64 4.50
C GLU A 496 8.01 6.69 5.09
N PHE A 497 9.17 6.58 4.46
CA PHE A 497 10.33 5.87 4.96
C PHE A 497 11.49 6.85 5.09
N TRP A 498 12.02 6.99 6.29
CA TRP A 498 13.13 7.89 6.60
C TRP A 498 14.38 7.07 6.86
N VAL A 499 15.34 7.13 5.94
CA VAL A 499 16.58 6.37 6.00
C VAL A 499 17.67 7.21 6.64
N TYR A 500 18.36 6.65 7.63
CA TYR A 500 19.48 7.24 8.32
C TYR A 500 20.72 6.36 8.09
N ASP A 501 21.49 6.66 7.05
CA ASP A 501 22.56 5.77 6.59
C ASP A 501 23.67 5.63 7.65
N GLN A 502 24.06 6.74 8.30
CA GLN A 502 25.03 6.73 9.41
C GLN A 502 24.52 6.00 10.66
N ALA A 503 23.21 5.84 10.81
CA ALA A 503 22.60 5.09 11.90
C ALA A 503 22.31 3.64 11.54
N HIS A 504 22.56 3.25 10.28
CA HIS A 504 22.12 2.00 9.67
C HIS A 504 20.67 1.67 10.06
N THR A 505 19.77 2.67 9.99
CA THR A 505 18.38 2.55 10.45
C THR A 505 17.44 3.21 9.46
N ILE A 506 16.31 2.59 9.17
CA ILE A 506 15.24 3.14 8.34
C ILE A 506 13.96 3.16 9.17
N PHE A 507 13.26 4.29 9.28
CA PHE A 507 11.97 4.38 9.98
C PHE A 507 10.82 4.37 9.00
N LYS A 508 9.80 3.55 9.25
CA LYS A 508 8.50 3.59 8.59
C LYS A 508 7.58 4.53 9.37
N ILE A 509 6.96 5.47 8.67
CA ILE A 509 6.17 6.56 9.23
C ILE A 509 4.83 6.61 8.50
N GLN A 510 3.73 6.62 9.23
CA GLN A 510 2.38 6.81 8.68
C GLN A 510 1.65 7.84 9.55
N ASN A 511 0.90 8.75 8.95
CA ASN A 511 0.20 9.82 9.67
C ASN A 511 1.13 10.59 10.63
N HIS A 512 2.33 10.92 10.14
CA HIS A 512 3.42 11.58 10.90
C HIS A 512 3.92 10.84 12.14
N ARG A 513 3.59 9.56 12.30
CA ARG A 513 3.99 8.73 13.43
C ARG A 513 4.80 7.53 12.98
N ILE A 514 5.80 7.15 13.76
CA ILE A 514 6.59 5.95 13.51
C ILE A 514 5.68 4.72 13.66
N THR A 515 5.61 3.90 12.62
CA THR A 515 4.86 2.63 12.61
C THR A 515 5.76 1.41 12.48
N GLY A 516 7.07 1.62 12.27
CA GLY A 516 8.07 0.55 12.32
C GLY A 516 9.47 1.08 11.99
N TRP A 517 10.46 0.20 11.98
CA TRP A 517 11.80 0.52 11.50
C TRP A 517 12.52 -0.72 10.98
N PHE A 518 13.69 -0.50 10.42
CA PHE A 518 14.63 -1.50 9.96
C PHE A 518 16.00 -1.10 10.49
N ILE A 519 16.80 -2.07 10.92
CA ILE A 519 18.21 -1.86 11.23
C ILE A 519 18.99 -2.67 10.19
N TYR A 520 20.17 -2.22 9.83
CA TYR A 520 21.09 -3.03 9.02
C TYR A 520 22.51 -2.94 9.59
N ASP A 521 23.37 -3.85 9.17
CA ASP A 521 24.81 -3.77 9.42
C ASP A 521 25.50 -3.58 8.07
#